data_AF-A0A942NT30-F1
#
_entry.id   AF-A0A942NT30-F1
#
_cell.length_a   1.000
_cell.length_b   1.000
_cell.length_c   1.000
_cell.angle_alpha   90.00
_cell.angle_beta   90.00
_cell.angle_gamma   90.00
#
_symmetry.space_group_name_H-M   'P 1'
#
loop_
_entity.id
_entity.type
_entity.pdbx_description
1 polymer ?
#
loop_
_entity_poly.entity_id
_entity_poly.type
_entity_poly.pdbx_seq_one_letter_code
_entity_poly.pdbx_strand_id
1 'polypeptide(L)'
;MKPVKFKEQNQQLGPPKGISEEECSPLPVFTDGKQCISCWELTPEELAKVNRTGRIWLSVLSGHTQPPVWMSAEETVFFEKPDFPINPN
;
A
#
# COMPACT_ATOMS: atom_id res chain seq x y z
N MET A 1 10.42 3.19 4.35
CA MET A 1 9.46 2.13 4.64
C MET A 1 9.39 1.28 3.40
N LYS A 2 9.09 -0.02 3.52
CA LYS A 2 8.97 -0.90 2.36
C LYS A 2 7.56 -1.50 2.32
N PRO A 3 6.98 -1.67 1.13
CA PRO A 3 5.73 -2.40 1.04
C PRO A 3 6.00 -3.86 1.41
N VAL A 4 5.05 -4.48 2.09
CA VAL A 4 5.14 -5.87 2.55
C VAL A 4 3.95 -6.68 2.07
N LYS A 5 4.18 -7.97 1.85
CA LYS A 5 3.11 -8.93 1.59
C LYS A 5 2.29 -9.13 2.86
N PHE A 6 0.98 -9.22 2.70
CA PHE A 6 0.04 -9.49 3.80
C PHE A 6 -0.98 -10.55 3.34
N LYS A 7 -1.64 -11.17 4.32
CA LYS A 7 -2.47 -12.37 4.11
C LYS A 7 -3.65 -12.13 3.17
N GLU A 8 -4.26 -10.96 3.25
CA GLU A 8 -5.45 -10.57 2.49
C GLU A 8 -5.11 -10.08 1.07
N GLN A 9 -3.83 -9.94 0.69
CA GLN A 9 -3.44 -9.47 -0.65
C GLN A 9 -4.04 -10.37 -1.74
N ASN A 10 -4.53 -9.76 -2.83
CA ASN A 10 -5.11 -10.48 -3.96
C ASN A 10 -4.62 -9.99 -5.33
N GLN A 11 -3.78 -8.95 -5.35
CA GLN A 11 -3.20 -8.40 -6.56
C GLN A 11 -1.79 -7.82 -6.29
N GLN A 12 -0.99 -7.72 -7.35
CA GLN A 12 0.28 -7.00 -7.34
C GLN A 12 0.25 -5.93 -8.44
N LEU A 13 0.46 -4.67 -8.08
CA LEU A 13 0.61 -3.59 -9.04
C LEU A 13 2.07 -3.51 -9.48
N GLY A 14 2.30 -3.58 -10.78
CA GLY A 14 3.63 -3.40 -11.38
C GLY A 14 3.89 -1.96 -11.80
N PRO A 15 5.13 -1.68 -12.25
CA PRO A 15 5.46 -0.41 -12.89
C PRO A 15 4.52 -0.12 -14.07
N PRO A 16 4.17 1.16 -14.32
CA PRO A 16 3.59 1.56 -15.59
C PRO A 16 4.49 1.16 -16.77
N LYS A 17 3.89 0.99 -17.95
CA LYS A 17 4.63 0.62 -19.17
C LYS A 17 5.75 1.64 -19.43
N GLY A 18 6.98 1.14 -19.54
CA GLY A 18 8.17 1.95 -19.83
C GLY A 18 8.90 2.49 -18.60
N ILE A 19 8.42 2.21 -17.38
CA ILE A 19 9.13 2.50 -16.12
C ILE A 19 9.78 1.21 -15.60
N SER A 20 11.02 1.29 -15.14
CA SER A 20 11.74 0.13 -14.59
C SER A 20 11.27 -0.22 -13.17
N GLU A 21 11.50 -1.45 -12.72
CA GLU A 21 11.21 -1.85 -11.33
C GLU A 21 12.10 -1.15 -10.29
N GLU A 22 13.27 -0.66 -10.72
CA GLU A 22 14.17 0.15 -9.88
C GLU A 22 13.56 1.53 -9.61
N GLU A 23 12.92 2.14 -10.62
CA GLU A 23 12.23 3.42 -10.48
C GLU A 23 10.84 3.29 -9.85
N CYS A 24 10.14 2.18 -10.10
CA CYS A 24 8.81 1.91 -9.56
C CYS A 24 8.70 0.44 -9.14
N SER A 25 9.01 0.18 -7.87
CA SER A 25 8.96 -1.18 -7.36
C SER A 25 7.52 -1.73 -7.30
N PRO A 26 7.33 -3.04 -7.51
CA PRO A 26 6.01 -3.64 -7.41
C PRO A 26 5.36 -3.47 -6.04
N LEU A 27 4.04 -3.31 -6.00
CA LEU A 27 3.25 -3.07 -4.81
C LEU A 27 2.23 -4.20 -4.59
N PRO A 28 2.39 -5.05 -3.57
CA PRO A 28 1.34 -5.99 -3.16
C PRO A 28 0.14 -5.24 -2.58
N VAL A 29 -1.05 -5.58 -3.04
CA VAL A 29 -2.29 -4.92 -2.64
C VAL A 29 -3.45 -5.89 -2.45
N PHE A 30 -4.43 -5.47 -1.67
CA PHE A 30 -5.78 -5.97 -1.70
C PHE A 30 -6.65 -4.96 -2.45
N THR A 31 -7.50 -5.44 -3.36
CA THR A 31 -8.55 -4.63 -3.98
C THR A 31 -9.88 -5.37 -3.99
N ASP A 32 -10.96 -4.63 -3.69
CA ASP A 32 -12.35 -5.06 -3.79
C ASP A 32 -13.10 -4.33 -4.92
N GLY A 33 -12.37 -3.63 -5.79
CA GLY A 33 -12.92 -2.77 -6.84
C GLY A 33 -13.42 -1.40 -6.35
N LYS A 34 -13.42 -1.13 -5.04
CA LYS A 34 -13.78 0.17 -4.44
C LYS A 34 -12.58 0.87 -3.81
N GLN A 35 -11.65 0.11 -3.24
CA GLN A 35 -10.43 0.62 -2.62
C GLN A 35 -9.24 -0.29 -2.94
N CYS A 36 -8.04 0.27 -2.77
CA CYS A 36 -6.78 -0.44 -2.91
C CYS A 36 -5.97 -0.25 -1.63
N ILE A 37 -5.67 -1.34 -0.94
CA ILE A 37 -5.00 -1.32 0.36
C ILE A 37 -3.60 -1.89 0.18
N SER A 38 -2.59 -1.16 0.66
CA SER A 38 -1.21 -1.62 0.74
C SER A 38 -0.72 -1.55 2.19
N CYS A 39 0.11 -2.50 2.58
CA CYS A 39 0.73 -2.53 3.91
C CYS A 39 2.21 -2.17 3.80
N TRP A 40 2.70 -1.39 4.76
CA TRP A 40 4.06 -0.89 4.77
C TRP A 40 4.70 -1.10 6.13
N GLU A 41 5.93 -1.61 6.10
CA GLU A 41 6.73 -1.79 7.30
C GLU A 41 7.81 -0.69 7.37
N LEU A 42 7.88 -0.03 8.51
CA LEU A 42 8.89 0.98 8.81
C LEU A 42 10.14 0.29 9.36
N THR A 43 11.31 0.76 8.95
CA THR A 43 12.56 0.33 9.60
C THR A 43 12.67 0.93 11.01
N PRO A 44 13.51 0.38 11.90
CA PRO A 44 13.72 0.97 13.23
C PRO A 44 14.14 2.46 13.20
N GLU A 45 14.95 2.85 12.21
CA GLU A 45 15.35 4.24 12.02
C GLU A 45 14.17 5.14 11.64
N GLU A 46 13.28 4.64 10.77
CA GLU A 46 12.08 5.37 10.34
C GLU A 46 11.06 5.47 11.46
N LEU A 47 10.87 4.40 12.23
CA LEU A 47 10.07 4.43 13.46
C LEU A 47 10.59 5.49 14.42
N ALA A 48 11.91 5.61 14.61
CA ALA A 48 12.48 6.67 15.44
C ALA A 48 12.17 8.08 14.88
N LYS A 49 12.21 8.27 13.56
CA LYS A 49 11.82 9.54 12.91
C LYS A 49 10.33 9.84 13.10
N VAL A 50 9.46 8.84 12.96
CA VAL A 50 8.02 8.98 13.19
C VAL A 50 7.74 9.28 14.66
N ASN A 51 8.34 8.56 15.61
CA ASN A 51 8.19 8.83 17.04
C ASN A 51 8.64 10.25 17.42
N ARG A 52 9.70 10.76 16.79
CA ARG A 52 10.18 12.12 17.02
C ARG A 52 9.29 13.20 16.39
N THR A 53 8.72 12.94 15.22
CA THR A 53 8.04 13.99 14.41
C THR A 53 6.52 13.90 14.43
N GLY A 54 5.97 12.74 14.78
CA GLY A 54 4.54 12.42 14.68
C GLY A 54 4.01 12.45 13.24
N ARG A 55 4.87 12.33 12.22
CA ARG A 55 4.51 12.61 10.82
C ARG A 55 4.85 11.45 9.90
N ILE A 56 3.92 11.19 8.98
CA ILE A 56 4.11 10.35 7.78
C ILE A 56 3.70 11.20 6.58
N TRP A 57 4.45 11.09 5.49
CA TRP A 57 4.18 11.80 4.23
C TRP A 57 3.76 10.80 3.17
N LEU A 58 2.63 11.06 2.50
CA LEU A 58 2.15 10.30 1.34
C LEU A 58 2.22 11.21 0.12
N SER A 59 2.92 10.76 -0.92
CA SER A 59 2.94 11.41 -2.22
C SER A 59 2.26 10.50 -3.24
N VAL A 60 1.33 11.06 -4.03
CA VAL A 60 0.66 10.36 -5.12
C VAL A 60 1.12 11.00 -6.43
N LEU A 61 1.67 10.19 -7.35
CA LEU A 61 2.24 10.63 -8.63
C LEU A 61 1.15 11.02 -9.66
N SER A 62 0.09 11.69 -9.21
CA SER A 62 -1.02 12.18 -10.01
C SER A 62 -1.51 13.53 -9.48
N GLY A 63 -0.59 14.47 -9.23
CA GLY A 63 -0.85 15.73 -8.50
C GLY A 63 -1.96 16.64 -9.03
N HIS A 64 -2.51 16.39 -10.22
CA HIS A 64 -3.68 17.09 -10.76
C HIS A 64 -5.01 16.37 -10.53
N THR A 65 -5.00 15.05 -10.34
CA THR A 65 -6.18 14.22 -10.05
C THR A 65 -5.79 13.23 -8.96
N GLN A 66 -6.24 13.49 -7.73
CA GLN A 66 -5.89 12.63 -6.60
C GLN A 66 -7.10 11.73 -6.26
N PRO A 67 -6.94 10.40 -6.28
CA PRO A 67 -7.97 9.53 -5.72
C PRO A 67 -8.10 9.78 -4.21
N PRO A 68 -9.28 9.56 -3.61
CA PRO A 68 -9.41 9.58 -2.16
C PRO A 68 -8.42 8.59 -1.51
N VAL A 69 -7.65 9.06 -0.53
CA VAL A 69 -6.66 8.25 0.20
C VAL A 69 -6.90 8.38 1.69
N TRP A 70 -6.66 7.28 2.41
CA TRP A 70 -6.63 7.26 3.87
C TRP A 70 -5.43 6.42 4.33
N MET A 71 -4.96 6.70 5.54
CA MET A 71 -3.86 5.98 6.19
C MET A 71 -4.28 5.64 7.61
N SER A 72 -3.83 4.49 8.11
CA SER A 72 -4.10 4.04 9.47
C SER A 72 -2.83 3.47 10.10
N ALA A 73 -2.73 3.60 11.42
CA ALA A 73 -1.71 2.98 12.25
C ALA A 73 -2.28 1.85 13.13
N GLU A 74 -3.53 1.45 12.90
CA GLU A 74 -4.15 0.30 13.56
C GLU A 74 -3.41 -1.01 13.19
N GLU A 75 -3.47 -2.00 14.08
CA GLU A 75 -2.86 -3.32 13.87
C GLU A 75 -3.36 -4.00 12.59
N THR A 76 -4.66 -3.84 12.29
CA THR A 76 -5.28 -4.28 11.05
C THR A 76 -6.40 -3.33 10.66
N VAL A 77 -6.64 -3.25 9.35
CA VAL A 77 -7.78 -2.52 8.76
C VAL A 77 -8.89 -3.45 8.26
N PHE A 78 -8.66 -4.77 8.40
CA PHE A 78 -9.61 -5.81 8.02
C PHE A 78 -10.31 -6.34 9.28
N PHE A 79 -11.64 -6.23 9.31
CA PHE A 79 -12.47 -6.69 10.43
C PHE A 79 -12.93 -8.15 10.27
N GLU A 80 -13.08 -8.62 9.03
CA GLU A 80 -13.42 -10.00 8.67
C GLU A 80 -12.64 -10.42 7.42
N LYS A 81 -12.37 -11.71 7.28
CA LYS A 81 -11.62 -12.25 6.13
C LYS A 81 -12.42 -11.98 4.86
N PRO A 82 -11.85 -11.36 3.81
CA PRO A 82 -12.61 -11.13 2.58
C PRO A 82 -12.96 -12.47 1.91
N ASP A 83 -14.23 -12.85 1.91
CA ASP A 83 -14.77 -13.95 1.10
C ASP A 83 -14.95 -13.45 -0.34
N PHE A 84 -13.86 -13.39 -1.11
CA PHE A 84 -13.94 -13.14 -2.55
C PHE A 84 -13.33 -14.30 -3.34
N PRO A 85 -14.02 -14.80 -4.38
CA PRO A 85 -13.42 -15.77 -5.29
C PRO A 85 -12.29 -15.07 -6.05
N ILE A 86 -11.06 -15.58 -5.90
CA ILE A 86 -9.93 -15.19 -6.73
C ILE A 86 -10.33 -15.55 -8.16
N ASN A 87 -10.49 -14.54 -9.02
CA ASN A 87 -10.74 -14.77 -10.44
C ASN A 87 -9.39 -15.15 -11.08
N PRO A 88 -9.19 -16.39 -11.55
CA PRO A 88 -7.96 -16.77 -12.18
C PRO A 88 -7.97 -16.17 -13.59
N ASN A 89 -7.18 -15.11 -13.80
CA ASN A 89 -6.70 -14.74 -15.13
C ASN A 89 -5.42 -15.54 -15.41
#